data_AF-A0A419DH93-F1
#
_entry.id   AF-A0A419DH93-F1
#
_cell.length_a   1.000
_cell.length_b   1.000
_cell.length_c   1.000
_cell.angle_alpha   90.00
_cell.angle_beta   90.00
_cell.angle_gamma   90.00
#
_symmetry.space_group_name_H-M   'P 1'
#
loop_
_entity.id
_entity.type
_entity.pdbx_description
1 polymer ?
#
loop_
_entity_poly.entity_id
_entity_poly.type
_entity_poly.pdbx_seq_one_letter_code
_entity_poly.pdbx_strand_id
1 'polypeptide(L)'
;MPVACKNGCCCCCMRPSVPMTELEILGVLWFVIHKQEDSVRALVLDRMINHKLSAECPFLLQSRCSVYPVRPLACRILHVFGAPCKPDEIPVESRPDDIWIPSRDVGRNAAMAMLAYFGITRTQDKVRAFNEGFIPANSLPMSEVQWESLARASLGADKRPA
;
A
#
# COMPACT_ATOMS: atom_id res chain seq x y z
N MET A 1 -1.18 -13.19 20.55
CA MET A 1 0.25 -12.92 20.28
C MET A 1 0.40 -11.48 19.82
N PRO A 2 1.47 -10.75 20.18
CA PRO A 2 1.71 -9.40 19.67
C PRO A 2 2.15 -9.44 18.20
N VAL A 3 1.86 -8.35 17.47
CA VAL A 3 2.36 -8.15 16.10
C VAL A 3 3.88 -7.99 16.13
N ALA A 4 4.61 -8.80 15.36
CA ALA A 4 6.08 -8.72 15.31
C ALA A 4 6.59 -7.71 14.28
N CYS A 5 5.75 -7.33 13.30
CA CYS A 5 6.07 -6.30 12.32
C CYS A 5 6.22 -4.92 12.96
N LYS A 6 7.35 -4.26 12.68
CA LYS A 6 7.64 -2.90 13.14
C LYS A 6 8.29 -2.05 12.05
N ASN A 7 8.38 -0.74 12.28
CA ASN A 7 9.18 0.14 11.43
C ASN A 7 10.65 -0.34 11.46
N GLY A 8 11.28 -0.44 10.29
CA GLY A 8 12.61 -1.07 10.12
C GLY A 8 12.61 -2.49 9.55
N CYS A 9 11.44 -3.10 9.30
CA CYS A 9 11.34 -4.36 8.55
C CYS A 9 11.10 -4.09 7.05
N CYS A 10 11.83 -4.79 6.18
CA CYS A 10 11.75 -4.68 4.72
C CYS A 10 11.38 -5.98 3.98
N CYS A 11 11.25 -7.12 4.67
CA CYS A 11 11.07 -8.43 4.02
C CYS A 11 9.83 -8.50 3.11
N CYS A 12 8.75 -7.82 3.49
CA CYS A 12 7.55 -7.72 2.65
C CYS A 12 7.63 -6.62 1.59
N CYS A 13 8.61 -5.72 1.66
CA CYS A 13 8.87 -4.67 0.66
C CYS A 13 9.81 -5.14 -0.46
N MET A 14 10.59 -6.20 -0.25
CA MET A 14 11.49 -6.78 -1.27
C MET A 14 10.77 -7.70 -2.27
N ARG A 15 9.51 -8.04 -2.00
CA ARG A 15 8.73 -9.07 -2.68
C ARG A 15 7.30 -8.71 -3.11
N PRO A 16 6.72 -7.53 -2.83
CA PRO A 16 5.30 -7.36 -3.08
C PRO A 16 5.03 -6.88 -4.51
N SER A 17 4.03 -7.50 -5.12
CA SER A 17 2.99 -6.71 -5.76
C SER A 17 1.75 -6.74 -4.86
N VAL A 18 1.63 -5.74 -3.99
CA VAL A 18 0.43 -5.57 -3.16
C VAL A 18 -0.66 -4.87 -3.96
N PRO A 19 -1.93 -5.28 -3.87
CA PRO A 19 -3.01 -4.51 -4.48
C PRO A 19 -3.18 -3.17 -3.77
N MET A 20 -3.42 -2.13 -4.55
CA MET A 20 -3.72 -0.78 -4.10
C MET A 20 -4.96 -0.27 -4.82
N THR A 21 -5.90 0.26 -4.07
CA THR A 21 -7.00 1.05 -4.65
C THR A 21 -6.50 2.43 -5.09
N GLU A 22 -7.24 3.07 -5.99
CA GLU A 22 -6.96 4.45 -6.41
C GLU A 22 -6.85 5.41 -5.21
N LEU A 23 -7.75 5.27 -4.23
CA LEU A 23 -7.73 6.07 -3.00
C LEU A 23 -6.41 5.94 -2.24
N GLU A 24 -5.86 4.74 -2.15
CA GLU A 24 -4.59 4.49 -1.48
C GLU A 24 -3.40 5.03 -2.27
N ILE A 25 -3.42 4.90 -3.61
CA ILE A 25 -2.41 5.50 -4.49
C ILE A 25 -2.36 7.02 -4.29
N LEU A 26 -3.53 7.68 -4.30
CA LEU A 26 -3.64 9.12 -4.07
C LEU A 26 -3.18 9.51 -2.65
N GLY A 27 -3.55 8.73 -1.63
CA GLY A 27 -3.12 8.98 -0.25
C GLY A 27 -1.61 8.86 -0.07
N VAL A 28 -0.99 7.86 -0.69
CA VAL A 28 0.47 7.68 -0.71
C VAL A 28 1.14 8.86 -1.43
N LEU A 29 0.64 9.25 -2.60
CA LEU A 29 1.20 10.37 -3.36
C LEU A 29 1.10 11.68 -2.58
N TRP A 30 -0.07 11.99 -2.01
CA TRP A 30 -0.27 13.16 -1.17
C TRP A 30 0.73 13.20 -0.01
N PHE A 31 0.94 12.06 0.68
CA PHE A 31 1.87 11.96 1.78
C PHE A 31 3.32 12.20 1.33
N VAL A 32 3.74 11.61 0.21
CA VAL A 32 5.08 11.81 -0.35
C VAL A 32 5.32 13.29 -0.66
N ILE A 33 4.35 13.96 -1.27
CA ILE A 33 4.49 15.37 -1.68
C ILE A 33 4.48 16.31 -0.47
N HIS A 34 3.53 16.13 0.46
CA HIS A 34 3.20 17.16 1.46
C HIS A 34 3.67 16.86 2.88
N LYS A 35 4.03 15.61 3.19
CA LYS A 35 4.33 15.17 4.57
C LYS A 35 5.72 14.59 4.75
N GLN A 36 6.42 14.27 3.67
CA GLN A 36 7.81 13.83 3.75
C GLN A 36 8.76 15.01 3.91
N GLU A 37 9.88 14.74 4.58
CA GLU A 37 11.05 15.62 4.55
C GLU A 37 11.57 15.76 3.11
N ASP A 38 12.06 16.94 2.73
CA ASP A 38 12.52 17.23 1.37
C ASP A 38 13.58 16.23 0.86
N SER A 39 14.52 15.84 1.73
CA SER A 39 15.59 14.89 1.40
C SER A 39 15.02 13.50 1.07
N VAL A 40 14.08 13.01 1.88
CA VAL A 40 13.39 11.73 1.69
C VAL A 40 12.46 11.80 0.48
N ARG A 41 11.72 12.90 0.31
CA ARG A 41 10.81 13.12 -0.83
C ARG A 41 11.57 13.02 -2.14
N ALA A 42 12.72 13.69 -2.26
CA ALA A 42 13.53 13.65 -3.47
C ALA A 42 13.98 12.21 -3.81
N LEU A 43 14.43 11.45 -2.82
CA LEU A 43 14.82 10.04 -2.99
C LEU A 43 13.64 9.15 -3.40
N VAL A 44 12.47 9.34 -2.79
CA VAL A 44 11.27 8.58 -3.15
C VAL A 44 10.82 8.89 -4.57
N LEU A 45 10.79 10.16 -4.97
CA LEU A 45 10.40 10.57 -6.32
C LEU A 45 11.37 10.06 -7.38
N ASP A 46 12.68 10.13 -7.12
CA ASP A 46 13.69 9.54 -8.01
C ASP A 46 13.46 8.03 -8.18
N ARG A 47 13.23 7.31 -7.08
CA ARG A 47 12.90 5.89 -7.13
C ARG A 47 11.61 5.61 -7.89
N MET A 48 10.56 6.41 -7.72
CA MET A 48 9.30 6.26 -8.46
C MET A 48 9.49 6.46 -9.97
N ILE A 49 10.31 7.44 -10.37
CA ILE A 49 10.66 7.70 -11.78
C ILE A 49 11.46 6.54 -12.36
N ASN A 50 12.44 6.05 -11.61
CA ASN A 50 13.35 5.00 -12.04
C ASN A 50 12.84 3.58 -11.72
N HIS A 51 11.63 3.45 -11.18
CA HIS A 51 11.07 2.18 -10.76
C HIS A 51 10.78 1.34 -12.01
N LYS A 52 11.66 0.37 -12.27
CA LYS A 52 11.41 -0.68 -13.26
C LYS A 52 10.42 -1.67 -12.68
N LEU A 53 9.65 -2.35 -13.55
CA LEU A 53 8.83 -3.52 -13.24
C LEU A 53 9.64 -4.57 -12.47
N SER A 54 9.73 -4.40 -11.15
CA SER A 54 10.56 -5.16 -10.23
C SER A 54 9.73 -5.45 -9.00
N ALA A 55 10.05 -6.55 -8.32
CA ALA A 55 9.33 -6.97 -7.12
C ALA A 55 9.65 -6.09 -5.90
N GLU A 56 10.61 -5.17 -5.98
CA GLU A 56 10.97 -4.29 -4.87
C GLU A 56 10.05 -3.06 -4.82
N CYS A 57 9.48 -2.78 -3.65
CA CYS A 57 8.61 -1.63 -3.44
C CYS A 57 9.33 -0.30 -3.76
N PRO A 58 8.71 0.61 -4.55
CA PRO A 58 9.31 1.90 -4.88
C PRO A 58 9.57 2.77 -3.63
N PHE A 59 8.81 2.53 -2.54
CA PHE A 59 8.91 3.26 -1.28
C PHE A 59 9.91 2.67 -0.28
N LEU A 60 10.70 1.68 -0.69
CA LEU A 60 11.74 1.10 0.16
C LEU A 60 13.00 1.96 0.11
N LEU A 61 13.39 2.56 1.25
CA LEU A 61 14.62 3.32 1.42
C LEU A 61 15.41 2.76 2.60
N GLN A 62 16.66 2.32 2.37
CA GLN A 62 17.55 1.83 3.43
C GLN A 62 16.87 0.79 4.36
N SER A 63 16.18 -0.19 3.76
CA SER A 63 15.40 -1.20 4.50
C SER A 63 14.23 -0.67 5.35
N ARG A 64 13.78 0.56 5.09
CA ARG A 64 12.63 1.20 5.76
C ARG A 64 11.60 1.63 4.73
N CYS A 65 10.33 1.45 5.08
CA CYS A 65 9.23 1.94 4.26
C CYS A 65 9.10 3.45 4.48
N SER A 66 9.38 4.25 3.45
CA SER A 66 9.28 5.71 3.55
C SER A 66 7.83 6.15 3.80
N VAL A 67 6.86 5.41 3.29
CA VAL A 67 5.41 5.69 3.44
C VAL A 67 4.78 4.91 4.59
N TYR A 68 5.55 4.54 5.63
CA TYR A 68 5.08 3.71 6.75
C TYR A 68 3.73 4.16 7.36
N PRO A 69 3.47 5.47 7.60
CA PRO A 69 2.20 5.92 8.18
C PRO A 69 0.99 5.67 7.29
N VAL A 70 1.16 5.77 5.97
CA VAL A 70 0.09 5.64 4.96
C VAL A 70 0.20 4.36 4.14
N ARG A 71 0.77 3.31 4.74
CA ARG A 71 0.85 1.98 4.11
C ARG A 71 -0.53 1.54 3.61
N PRO A 72 -0.62 1.01 2.37
CA PRO A 72 -1.84 0.41 1.86
C PRO A 72 -2.40 -0.65 2.81
N LEU A 73 -3.70 -0.88 2.77
CA LEU A 73 -4.42 -1.86 3.57
C LEU A 73 -3.81 -3.26 3.39
N ALA A 74 -3.47 -3.63 2.15
CA ALA A 74 -2.75 -4.87 1.85
C ALA A 74 -1.44 -4.99 2.67
N CYS A 75 -0.64 -3.92 2.76
CA CYS A 75 0.58 -3.90 3.58
C CYS A 75 0.30 -3.96 5.09
N ARG A 76 -0.87 -3.52 5.55
CA ARG A 76 -1.28 -3.57 6.97
C ARG A 76 -1.78 -4.94 7.39
N ILE A 77 -2.43 -5.67 6.47
CA ILE A 77 -2.92 -7.03 6.72
C ILE A 77 -1.82 -8.08 6.56
N LEU A 78 -0.79 -7.81 5.73
CA LEU A 78 0.42 -8.64 5.57
C LEU A 78 1.39 -8.53 6.75
N HIS A 79 0.89 -8.61 7.98
CA HIS A 79 1.73 -8.69 9.18
C HIS A 79 1.85 -10.12 9.69
N VAL A 80 2.96 -10.37 10.37
CA VAL A 80 3.19 -11.61 11.11
C VAL A 80 3.13 -11.35 12.62
N PHE A 81 2.66 -12.34 13.38
CA PHE A 81 2.78 -12.36 14.83
C PHE A 81 4.14 -12.98 15.24
N GLY A 82 4.33 -13.27 16.53
CA GLY A 82 5.48 -14.06 17.00
C GLY A 82 6.84 -13.41 16.83
N ALA A 83 7.46 -13.57 15.64
CA ALA A 83 8.82 -13.12 15.32
C ALA A 83 8.92 -12.37 13.98
N PRO A 84 9.90 -11.46 13.78
CA PRO A 84 10.12 -10.81 12.49
C PRO A 84 10.40 -11.80 11.36
N CYS A 85 10.10 -11.41 10.12
CA CYS A 85 10.44 -12.20 8.94
C CYS A 85 11.95 -12.36 8.77
N LYS A 86 12.39 -13.53 8.30
CA LYS A 86 13.75 -13.74 7.79
C LYS A 86 13.85 -13.22 6.34
N PRO A 87 15.07 -12.93 5.84
CA PRO A 87 15.28 -12.75 4.40
C PRO A 87 14.68 -13.94 3.62
N ASP A 88 14.04 -13.65 2.49
CA ASP A 88 13.44 -14.61 1.55
C ASP A 88 12.31 -15.52 2.09
N GLU A 89 12.01 -15.50 3.39
CA GLU A 89 10.95 -16.30 4.02
C GLU A 89 9.57 -15.90 3.52
N ILE A 90 8.82 -16.79 2.87
CA ILE A 90 7.40 -16.57 2.52
C ILE A 90 6.54 -17.00 3.72
N PRO A 91 5.96 -16.08 4.51
CA PRO A 91 5.30 -16.48 5.76
C PRO A 91 4.08 -17.37 5.51
N VAL A 92 3.34 -17.14 4.42
CA VAL A 92 2.14 -17.92 4.08
C VAL A 92 2.45 -19.41 3.85
N GLU A 93 3.69 -19.73 3.50
CA GLU A 93 4.17 -21.11 3.32
C GLU A 93 4.84 -21.65 4.59
N SER A 94 5.67 -20.83 5.24
CA SER A 94 6.54 -21.27 6.33
C SER A 94 5.90 -21.27 7.72
N ARG A 95 4.92 -20.40 7.96
CA ARG A 95 4.21 -20.26 9.25
C ARG A 95 2.82 -19.64 9.06
N PRO A 96 1.89 -20.34 8.39
CA PRO A 96 0.58 -19.81 8.05
C PRO A 96 -0.25 -19.35 9.27
N ASP A 97 -0.10 -20.02 10.42
CA ASP A 97 -0.79 -19.68 11.66
C ASP A 97 -0.32 -18.36 12.28
N ASP A 98 0.83 -17.85 11.84
CA ASP A 98 1.43 -16.60 12.32
C ASP A 98 1.00 -15.38 11.48
N ILE A 99 0.06 -15.58 10.55
CA ILE A 99 -0.46 -14.54 9.66
C ILE A 99 -1.92 -14.29 9.99
N TRP A 100 -2.29 -13.01 9.97
CA TRP A 100 -3.69 -12.65 10.13
C TRP A 100 -4.47 -12.84 8.84
N ILE A 101 -5.50 -13.69 8.90
CA ILE A 101 -6.51 -13.81 7.86
C ILE A 101 -7.77 -13.09 8.37
N PRO A 102 -8.15 -11.92 7.81
CA PRO A 102 -9.32 -11.20 8.27
C PRO A 102 -10.58 -12.01 8.05
N SER A 103 -11.50 -11.99 9.04
CA SER A 103 -12.82 -12.56 8.84
C SER A 103 -13.58 -11.80 7.76
N ARG A 104 -14.56 -12.47 7.14
CA ARG A 104 -15.41 -11.84 6.11
C ARG A 104 -16.10 -10.58 6.63
N ASP A 105 -16.50 -10.55 7.90
CA ASP A 105 -17.14 -9.38 8.50
C ASP A 105 -16.17 -8.21 8.67
N VAL A 106 -14.91 -8.46 9.06
CA VAL A 106 -13.89 -7.41 9.13
C VAL A 106 -13.62 -6.86 7.73
N GLY A 107 -13.47 -7.72 6.73
CA GLY A 107 -13.32 -7.31 5.33
C GLY A 107 -14.52 -6.50 4.83
N ARG A 108 -15.74 -6.91 5.18
CA ARG A 108 -16.97 -6.17 4.86
C ARG A 108 -16.94 -4.77 5.46
N ASN A 109 -16.63 -4.63 6.74
CA ASN A 109 -16.61 -3.33 7.42
C ASN A 109 -15.58 -2.37 6.80
N ALA A 110 -14.39 -2.86 6.47
CA ALA A 110 -13.39 -2.07 5.75
C ALA A 110 -13.91 -1.62 4.37
N ALA A 111 -14.50 -2.55 3.60
CA ALA A 111 -15.08 -2.23 2.30
C ALA A 111 -16.22 -1.20 2.41
N MET A 112 -17.11 -1.30 3.40
CA MET A 112 -18.20 -0.32 3.59
C MET A 112 -17.69 1.11 3.79
N ALA A 113 -16.53 1.28 4.45
CA ALA A 113 -15.89 2.57 4.61
C ALA A 113 -15.28 3.07 3.29
N MET A 114 -14.59 2.19 2.56
CA MET A 114 -13.95 2.52 1.29
C MET A 114 -14.95 2.82 0.16
N LEU A 115 -16.04 2.06 0.06
CA LEU A 115 -17.05 2.18 -1.01
C LEU A 115 -17.73 3.56 -1.07
N ALA A 116 -17.78 4.27 0.06
CA ALA A 116 -18.29 5.64 0.10
C ALA A 116 -17.47 6.59 -0.81
N TYR A 117 -16.16 6.37 -0.91
CA TYR A 117 -15.27 7.17 -1.77
C TYR A 117 -15.49 6.91 -3.26
N PHE A 118 -15.99 5.73 -3.61
CA PHE A 118 -16.38 5.36 -4.98
C PHE A 118 -17.80 5.84 -5.33
N GLY A 119 -18.42 6.70 -4.51
CA GLY A 119 -19.78 7.19 -4.70
C GLY A 119 -20.89 6.20 -4.32
N ILE A 120 -20.53 5.00 -3.87
CA ILE A 120 -21.48 3.97 -3.42
C ILE A 120 -21.82 4.23 -1.95
N THR A 121 -22.85 5.02 -1.71
CA THR A 121 -23.18 5.54 -0.37
C THR A 121 -24.32 4.77 0.32
N ARG A 122 -25.29 4.26 -0.44
CA ARG A 122 -26.45 3.53 0.10
C ARG A 122 -26.03 2.16 0.63
N THR A 123 -26.53 1.79 1.80
CA THR A 123 -26.16 0.53 2.49
C THR A 123 -26.39 -0.71 1.62
N GLN A 124 -27.54 -0.80 0.93
CA GLN A 124 -27.87 -1.93 0.07
C GLN A 124 -26.88 -2.07 -1.10
N ASP A 125 -26.54 -0.95 -1.75
CA ASP A 125 -25.60 -0.91 -2.86
C ASP A 125 -24.18 -1.26 -2.40
N LYS A 126 -23.78 -0.80 -1.21
CA LYS A 126 -22.48 -1.18 -0.64
C LYS A 126 -22.38 -2.68 -0.39
N VAL A 127 -23.41 -3.28 0.21
CA VAL A 127 -23.45 -4.74 0.48
C VAL A 127 -23.37 -5.51 -0.84
N ARG A 128 -24.12 -5.08 -1.86
CA ARG A 128 -24.05 -5.67 -3.19
C ARG A 128 -22.65 -5.58 -3.79
N ALA A 129 -22.07 -4.38 -3.84
CA ALA A 129 -20.73 -4.16 -4.38
C ALA A 129 -19.65 -4.98 -3.66
N PHE A 130 -19.73 -5.12 -2.33
CA PHE A 130 -18.83 -5.98 -1.57
C PHE A 130 -18.97 -7.46 -1.98
N ASN A 131 -20.21 -7.96 -2.07
CA ASN A 131 -20.45 -9.35 -2.45
C ASN A 131 -20.01 -9.65 -3.90
N GLU A 132 -20.10 -8.66 -4.79
CA GLU A 132 -19.65 -8.76 -6.19
C GLU A 132 -18.13 -8.57 -6.35
N GLY A 133 -17.38 -8.31 -5.27
CA GLY A 133 -15.92 -8.19 -5.32
C GLY A 133 -15.42 -6.86 -5.89
N PHE A 134 -16.19 -5.77 -5.74
CA PHE A 134 -15.88 -4.46 -6.31
C PHE A 134 -14.48 -3.94 -5.92
N ILE A 135 -14.10 -4.02 -4.64
CA ILE A 135 -12.80 -3.47 -4.17
C ILE A 135 -11.60 -4.20 -4.81
N PRO A 136 -11.51 -5.55 -4.78
CA PRO A 136 -10.48 -6.27 -5.52
C PRO A 136 -10.46 -5.95 -7.02
N ALA A 137 -11.63 -5.85 -7.66
CA ALA A 137 -11.74 -5.55 -9.09
C ALA A 137 -11.28 -4.13 -9.46
N ASN A 138 -11.29 -3.20 -8.50
CA ASN A 138 -10.83 -1.82 -8.64
C ASN A 138 -9.51 -1.56 -7.91
N SER A 139 -8.70 -2.60 -7.72
CA SER A 139 -7.34 -2.50 -7.17
C SER A 139 -6.32 -2.83 -8.24
N LEU A 140 -5.21 -2.10 -8.25
CA LEU A 140 -4.07 -2.36 -9.12
C LEU A 140 -2.91 -2.96 -8.31
N PRO A 141 -2.21 -3.97 -8.84
CA PRO A 141 -0.96 -4.41 -8.24
C PRO A 141 0.04 -3.24 -8.20
N MET A 142 0.75 -3.05 -7.08
CA MET A 142 1.69 -1.94 -6.88
C MET A 142 2.75 -1.88 -7.98
N SER A 143 3.15 -3.02 -8.55
CA SER A 143 4.09 -3.09 -9.67
C SER A 143 3.55 -2.55 -10.99
N GLU A 144 2.23 -2.48 -11.15
CA GLU A 144 1.55 -2.03 -12.37
C GLU A 144 1.11 -0.56 -12.31
N VAL A 145 1.22 0.07 -11.14
CA VAL A 145 0.95 1.50 -11.00
C VAL A 145 2.00 2.29 -11.79
N GLN A 146 1.55 3.27 -12.57
CA GLN A 146 2.41 4.15 -13.37
C GLN A 146 3.12 5.20 -12.49
N TRP A 147 4.01 4.74 -11.62
CA TRP A 147 4.73 5.59 -10.65
C TRP A 147 5.53 6.70 -11.30
N GLU A 148 6.15 6.44 -12.45
CA GLU A 148 6.89 7.45 -13.21
C GLU A 148 5.99 8.64 -13.59
N SER A 149 4.84 8.35 -14.21
CA SER A 149 3.88 9.37 -14.63
C SER A 149 3.38 10.19 -13.44
N LEU A 150 3.05 9.53 -12.33
CA LEU A 150 2.59 10.19 -11.11
C LEU A 150 3.68 11.08 -10.48
N ALA A 151 4.92 10.61 -10.42
CA ALA A 151 6.04 11.38 -9.89
C ALA A 151 6.36 12.61 -10.76
N ARG A 152 6.38 12.45 -12.09
CA ARG A 152 6.62 13.56 -13.04
C ARG A 152 5.52 14.61 -12.96
N ALA A 153 4.25 14.20 -12.88
CA ALA A 153 3.13 15.13 -12.70
C ALA A 153 3.26 15.95 -11.41
N SER A 154 3.73 15.31 -10.34
CA SER A 154 3.94 15.96 -9.03
C SER A 154 5.06 17.00 -9.07
N LEU A 155 6.17 16.70 -9.76
CA LEU A 155 7.28 17.65 -9.97
C LEU A 155 6.88 18.81 -10.91
N GLY A 156 6.01 18.55 -11.89
CA GLY A 156 5.47 19.58 -12.79
C GLY A 156 4.50 20.53 -12.09
N ALA A 157 3.72 20.05 -11.13
CA ALA A 157 2.78 20.85 -10.35
C ALA A 157 3.46 21.86 -9.40
N ASP A 158 4.70 21.57 -8.97
CA ASP A 158 5.55 22.40 -8.09
C ASP A 158 6.15 23.62 -8.82
N LYS A 159 6.07 23.65 -10.17
CA LYS A 159 6.55 24.78 -11.00
C LYS A 159 5.49 25.87 -11.24
N ARG A 160 4.33 25.82 -10.58
CA ARG A 160 3.36 26.93 -10.68
C ARG A 160 3.87 28.12 -9.84
N PRO A 161 4.01 29.32 -10.44
CA PRO A 161 4.49 30.48 -9.71
C PRO A 161 3.48 30.85 -8.61
N ALA A 162 4.02 31.23 -7.45
CA ALA A 162 3.29 31.86 -6.36
C ALA A 162 2.68 33.20 -6.79
#